data_AF-A0A3D3GEI7-F1
#
_entry.id   AF-A0A3D3GEI7-F1
#
_cell.length_a   1.000
_cell.length_b   1.000
_cell.length_c   1.000
_cell.angle_alpha   90.00
_cell.angle_beta   90.00
_cell.angle_gamma   90.00
#
_symmetry.space_group_name_H-M   'P 1'
#
loop_
_entity.id
_entity.type
_entity.pdbx_description
1 polymer ?
#
loop_
_entity_poly.entity_id
_entity_poly.type
_entity_poly.pdbx_seq_one_letter_code
_entity_poly.pdbx_strand_id
1 'polypeptide(L)'
;MNIRILAMAFVALSFPLFSAATDSRTVDLKQIQGALNRSKANWSAKATWLSELPASELEKVMGLQHAPEGDLDFEAVPGFRNNELPVSIDWRNKDGVNWIGPIMNQGNCGSCVAFAAVATLEAQASISAGLPWLRSSFSPQALFSCGGGGCGIGWLSGEAAAFLSSRGVPDEACMPYTSGSTSEDVACSNLCADASARTYKIASYTMPSHFGTGREVVKEALKNGPLVTSMRVYADFVTYAGGIYKHVSGPSLGGHAISLIGYDENKRAWLIRNSWGMEWGEAGFGWISWDDRSGVGVDTYKYNPMPEKTHISVNAPLDREYISGEYLLLARAQGLATDLLQFRIKSPQGKDFGAYSCTLQKDTCSTQLDTRQLPEGRYEVFAETATSGIKSQPRSFYVINSKPRLSLSFQAASGVDLSKPLKGRPEFLIQAVSSPVPIQHLEFVVLDLNEKPVVIKTNEYVLESIKMGWRTLGVPNGAYKIYFRGETNYNGKTYSVETPRASVTVQN
;
A
#
# COMPACT_ATOMS: atom_id res chain seq x y z
N MET A 1 -3.99 82.40 16.75
CA MET A 1 -2.98 81.68 15.96
C MET A 1 -3.50 80.26 15.78
N ASN A 2 -3.99 79.96 14.57
CA ASN A 2 -4.67 78.71 14.24
C ASN A 2 -3.67 77.54 14.18
N ILE A 3 -3.90 76.47 14.92
CA ILE A 3 -3.26 75.17 14.68
C ILE A 3 -4.37 74.15 14.47
N ARG A 4 -4.48 73.67 13.24
CA ARG A 4 -5.41 72.64 12.78
C ARG A 4 -4.96 71.29 13.33
N ILE A 5 -5.84 70.59 14.05
CA ILE A 5 -5.66 69.17 14.40
C ILE A 5 -6.26 68.35 13.26
N LEU A 6 -5.42 67.54 12.62
CA LEU A 6 -5.77 66.62 11.54
C LEU A 6 -6.51 65.41 12.15
N ALA A 7 -7.77 65.19 11.78
CA ALA A 7 -8.51 63.99 12.14
C ALA A 7 -8.06 62.82 11.24
N MET A 8 -7.40 61.81 11.80
CA MET A 8 -7.17 60.52 11.13
C MET A 8 -8.46 59.69 11.19
N ALA A 9 -9.10 59.51 10.04
CA ALA A 9 -10.17 58.53 9.87
C ALA A 9 -9.55 57.13 9.70
N PHE A 10 -9.74 56.25 10.68
CA PHE A 10 -9.49 54.82 10.52
C PHE A 10 -10.61 54.21 9.68
N VAL A 11 -10.32 53.92 8.40
CA VAL A 11 -11.17 53.07 7.57
C VAL A 11 -10.89 51.62 7.96
N ALA A 12 -11.77 51.03 8.77
CA ALA A 12 -11.77 49.58 9.00
C ALA A 12 -12.22 48.88 7.70
N LEU A 13 -11.26 48.40 6.91
CA LEU A 13 -11.51 47.47 5.82
C LEU A 13 -11.99 46.15 6.43
N SER A 14 -13.30 45.94 6.40
CA SER A 14 -13.92 44.66 6.68
C SER A 14 -13.56 43.70 5.55
N PHE A 15 -12.56 42.85 5.79
CA PHE A 15 -12.37 41.66 4.96
C PHE A 15 -13.58 40.74 5.17
N PRO A 16 -14.28 40.32 4.10
CA PRO A 16 -15.29 39.29 4.25
C PRO A 16 -14.59 38.03 4.75
N LEU A 17 -14.97 37.58 5.93
CA LEU A 17 -14.68 36.24 6.43
C LEU A 17 -15.18 35.27 5.35
N PHE A 18 -14.26 34.67 4.60
CA PHE A 18 -14.57 33.53 3.76
C PHE A 18 -15.18 32.46 4.68
N SER A 19 -16.47 32.22 4.51
CA SER A 19 -17.14 31.05 5.03
C SER A 19 -16.36 29.84 4.50
N ALA A 20 -15.77 29.05 5.40
CA ALA A 20 -15.21 27.76 5.06
C ALA A 20 -16.34 26.96 4.38
N ALA A 21 -16.21 26.76 3.06
CA ALA A 21 -17.12 25.90 2.32
C ALA A 21 -17.12 24.55 3.04
N THR A 22 -18.31 24.10 3.46
CA THR A 22 -18.50 22.76 4.00
C THR A 22 -18.03 21.78 2.94
N ASP A 23 -16.89 21.11 3.18
CA ASP A 23 -16.32 20.10 2.28
C ASP A 23 -17.38 19.00 2.07
N SER A 24 -18.10 19.07 0.94
CA SER A 24 -19.24 18.21 0.66
C SER A 24 -18.73 16.81 0.34
N ARG A 25 -19.33 15.78 0.93
CA ARG A 25 -18.97 14.39 0.59
C ARG A 25 -19.20 14.13 -0.90
N THR A 26 -18.15 13.73 -1.60
CA THR A 26 -18.16 13.38 -3.04
C THR A 26 -18.76 12.00 -3.31
N VAL A 27 -18.87 11.14 -2.30
CA VAL A 27 -19.32 9.74 -2.42
C VAL A 27 -20.60 9.50 -1.64
N ASP A 28 -21.69 9.18 -2.34
CA ASP A 28 -22.95 8.72 -1.75
C ASP A 28 -23.16 7.22 -2.06
N LEU A 29 -22.84 6.38 -1.08
CA LEU A 29 -22.94 4.93 -1.21
C LEU A 29 -24.38 4.45 -1.50
N LYS A 30 -25.41 5.10 -0.94
CA LYS A 30 -26.81 4.70 -1.19
C LYS A 30 -27.20 5.02 -2.63
N GLN A 31 -26.80 6.18 -3.12
CA GLN A 31 -27.02 6.56 -4.52
C GLN A 31 -26.31 5.57 -5.47
N ILE A 32 -25.06 5.22 -5.16
CA ILE A 32 -24.25 4.26 -5.92
C ILE A 32 -24.94 2.88 -5.92
N GLN A 33 -25.29 2.33 -4.76
CA GLN A 33 -25.99 1.05 -4.67
C GLN A 33 -27.33 1.05 -5.43
N GLY A 34 -28.06 2.17 -5.39
CA GLY A 34 -29.24 2.36 -6.22
C GLY A 34 -28.94 2.35 -7.72
N ALA A 35 -27.84 2.97 -8.15
CA ALA A 35 -27.40 2.98 -9.54
C ALA A 35 -26.95 1.58 -10.01
N LEU A 36 -26.26 0.82 -9.16
CA LEU A 36 -25.86 -0.56 -9.44
C LEU A 36 -27.08 -1.45 -9.66
N ASN A 37 -28.10 -1.35 -8.79
CA ASN A 37 -29.33 -2.12 -8.93
C ASN A 37 -30.09 -1.79 -10.21
N ARG A 38 -30.20 -0.49 -10.57
CA ARG A 38 -30.89 -0.06 -11.80
C ARG A 38 -30.17 -0.50 -13.07
N SER A 39 -28.85 -0.45 -13.07
CA SER A 39 -28.01 -0.83 -14.22
C SER A 39 -27.77 -2.33 -14.31
N LYS A 40 -28.18 -3.12 -13.30
CA LYS A 40 -27.85 -4.55 -13.17
C LYS A 40 -26.35 -4.79 -13.28
N ALA A 41 -25.57 -3.95 -12.61
CA ALA A 41 -24.11 -4.00 -12.64
C ALA A 41 -23.58 -5.35 -12.12
N ASN A 42 -22.48 -5.82 -12.69
CA ASN A 42 -21.82 -7.07 -12.30
C ASN A 42 -20.80 -6.88 -11.17
N TRP A 43 -21.00 -5.88 -10.32
CA TRP A 43 -20.13 -5.58 -9.20
C TRP A 43 -20.90 -4.98 -8.03
N SER A 44 -20.30 -5.04 -6.84
CA SER A 44 -20.92 -4.62 -5.59
C SER A 44 -20.12 -3.52 -4.91
N ALA A 45 -20.84 -2.62 -4.25
CA ALA A 45 -20.27 -1.50 -3.51
C ALA A 45 -20.44 -1.69 -1.99
N LYS A 46 -19.36 -1.43 -1.25
CA LYS A 46 -19.34 -1.36 0.22
C LYS A 46 -18.69 -0.05 0.67
N ALA A 47 -18.94 0.35 1.91
CA ALA A 47 -18.17 1.43 2.52
C ALA A 47 -16.69 1.01 2.64
N THR A 48 -15.79 1.89 2.19
CA THR A 48 -14.34 1.72 2.28
C THR A 48 -13.74 2.94 2.96
N TRP A 49 -12.53 2.84 3.51
CA TRP A 49 -11.87 4.00 4.14
C TRP A 49 -11.75 5.23 3.21
N LEU A 50 -11.78 5.03 1.88
CA LEU A 50 -11.74 6.08 0.86
C LEU A 50 -13.09 6.77 0.65
N SER A 51 -14.18 6.01 0.54
CA SER A 51 -15.56 6.54 0.39
C SER A 51 -15.99 7.45 1.55
N GLU A 52 -15.18 7.42 2.59
CA GLU A 52 -15.36 8.06 3.85
C GLU A 52 -14.57 9.37 4.00
N LEU A 53 -13.60 9.62 3.12
CA LEU A 53 -12.75 10.80 3.17
C LEU A 53 -13.53 12.07 2.75
N PRO A 54 -13.12 13.25 3.26
CA PRO A 54 -13.47 14.54 2.64
C PRO A 54 -13.01 14.57 1.17
N ALA A 55 -13.63 15.43 0.34
CA ALA A 55 -13.31 15.48 -1.08
C ALA A 55 -11.83 15.82 -1.32
N SER A 56 -11.32 16.78 -0.55
CA SER A 56 -9.91 17.22 -0.59
C SER A 56 -8.90 16.09 -0.33
N GLU A 57 -9.14 15.27 0.70
CA GLU A 57 -8.28 14.11 1.00
C GLU A 57 -8.45 12.97 -0.03
N LEU A 58 -9.67 12.83 -0.57
CA LEU A 58 -9.94 11.85 -1.62
C LEU A 58 -9.27 12.20 -2.94
N GLU A 59 -9.15 13.49 -3.27
CA GLU A 59 -8.38 13.96 -4.41
C GLU A 59 -6.88 13.75 -4.18
N LYS A 60 -6.38 13.94 -2.96
CA LYS A 60 -4.96 13.74 -2.61
C LYS A 60 -4.47 12.32 -2.88
N VAL A 61 -5.30 11.30 -2.66
CA VAL A 61 -4.94 9.91 -2.96
C VAL A 61 -4.94 9.57 -4.45
N MET A 62 -5.46 10.46 -5.31
CA MET A 62 -5.44 10.39 -6.78
C MET A 62 -4.16 11.02 -7.33
N GLY A 63 -3.03 10.38 -7.03
CA GLY A 63 -1.69 10.94 -7.25
C GLY A 63 -1.10 10.77 -8.64
N LEU A 64 -1.86 10.35 -9.65
CA LEU A 64 -1.34 10.29 -11.02
C LEU A 64 -1.62 11.62 -11.72
N GLN A 65 -0.54 12.30 -12.14
CA GLN A 65 -0.64 13.44 -13.01
C GLN A 65 -1.03 12.99 -14.43
N HIS A 66 -1.97 13.69 -15.06
CA HIS A 66 -2.61 13.34 -16.34
C HIS A 66 -3.40 12.02 -16.29
N ALA A 67 -4.59 12.10 -15.71
CA ALA A 67 -5.56 11.01 -15.80
C ALA A 67 -5.94 10.72 -17.27
N PRO A 68 -6.11 9.45 -17.68
CA PRO A 68 -6.57 9.10 -19.02
C PRO A 68 -7.81 9.91 -19.44
N GLU A 69 -7.77 10.58 -20.59
CA GLU A 69 -8.87 11.43 -21.08
C GLU A 69 -9.80 10.65 -22.03
N GLY A 70 -11.11 10.79 -21.83
CA GLY A 70 -12.14 10.29 -22.75
C GLY A 70 -12.44 8.78 -22.69
N ASP A 71 -13.54 8.39 -23.36
CA ASP A 71 -13.83 7.00 -23.71
C ASP A 71 -12.87 6.59 -24.83
N LEU A 72 -11.64 6.22 -24.48
CA LEU A 72 -10.66 5.77 -25.46
C LEU A 72 -10.96 4.32 -25.82
N ASP A 73 -11.63 4.14 -26.95
CA ASP A 73 -11.80 2.83 -27.56
C ASP A 73 -10.43 2.32 -28.04
N PHE A 74 -10.06 1.13 -27.59
CA PHE A 74 -8.90 0.42 -28.11
C PHE A 74 -9.11 0.14 -29.60
N GLU A 75 -8.31 0.75 -30.47
CA GLU A 75 -8.33 0.40 -31.89
C GLU A 75 -7.81 -1.03 -32.10
N ALA A 76 -8.54 -1.85 -32.86
CA ALA A 76 -8.05 -3.16 -33.24
C ALA A 76 -6.79 -3.02 -34.11
N VAL A 77 -5.69 -3.66 -33.73
CA VAL A 77 -4.44 -3.59 -34.49
C VAL A 77 -4.57 -4.43 -35.77
N PRO A 78 -4.51 -3.83 -36.98
CA PRO A 78 -4.65 -4.58 -38.22
C PRO A 78 -3.57 -5.66 -38.36
N GLY A 79 -3.99 -6.91 -38.61
CA GLY A 79 -3.09 -8.05 -38.78
C GLY A 79 -2.68 -8.78 -37.50
N PHE A 80 -3.09 -8.31 -36.31
CA PHE A 80 -2.86 -9.03 -35.06
C PHE A 80 -3.74 -10.29 -35.00
N ARG A 81 -3.13 -11.47 -34.86
CA ARG A 81 -3.84 -12.75 -34.79
C ARG A 81 -4.12 -13.10 -33.33
N ASN A 82 -5.37 -12.93 -32.91
CA ASN A 82 -5.81 -13.17 -31.53
C ASN A 82 -5.61 -14.63 -31.05
N ASN A 83 -5.47 -15.58 -31.98
CA ASN A 83 -5.35 -17.01 -31.70
C ASN A 83 -4.04 -17.41 -30.97
N GLU A 84 -3.11 -16.47 -30.76
CA GLU A 84 -1.83 -16.71 -30.07
C GLU A 84 -1.83 -16.22 -28.61
N LEU A 85 -2.89 -15.53 -28.17
CA LEU A 85 -3.01 -15.03 -26.81
C LEU A 85 -3.73 -16.03 -25.90
N PRO A 86 -3.27 -16.22 -24.65
CA PRO A 86 -4.02 -16.99 -23.65
C PRO A 86 -5.41 -16.39 -23.42
N VAL A 87 -6.42 -17.23 -23.20
CA VAL A 87 -7.79 -16.78 -22.83
C VAL A 87 -7.80 -15.97 -21.53
N SER A 88 -6.85 -16.23 -20.64
CA SER A 88 -6.68 -15.50 -19.39
C SER A 88 -5.24 -15.53 -18.92
N ILE A 89 -4.82 -14.47 -18.25
CA ILE A 89 -3.57 -14.40 -17.49
C ILE A 89 -3.92 -13.91 -16.09
N ASP A 90 -3.42 -14.61 -15.07
CA ASP A 90 -3.47 -14.15 -13.68
C ASP A 90 -2.10 -14.42 -13.04
N TRP A 91 -1.30 -13.37 -12.85
CA TRP A 91 0.04 -13.51 -12.26
C TRP A 91 0.04 -13.90 -10.77
N ARG A 92 -1.12 -13.86 -10.10
CA ARG A 92 -1.27 -14.43 -8.73
C ARG A 92 -1.25 -15.95 -8.76
N ASN A 93 -1.54 -16.55 -9.91
CA ASN A 93 -1.55 -17.99 -10.12
C ASN A 93 -1.20 -18.33 -11.58
N LYS A 94 0.02 -18.01 -12.00
CA LYS A 94 0.52 -18.41 -13.31
C LYS A 94 1.14 -19.79 -13.19
N ASP A 95 0.49 -20.78 -13.79
CA ASP A 95 0.89 -22.19 -13.79
C ASP A 95 1.06 -22.78 -12.38
N GLY A 96 0.18 -22.42 -11.44
CA GLY A 96 0.24 -22.88 -10.04
C GLY A 96 1.13 -22.04 -9.13
N VAL A 97 1.73 -20.96 -9.64
CA VAL A 97 2.73 -20.15 -8.93
C VAL A 97 2.27 -18.70 -8.80
N ASN A 98 2.41 -18.14 -7.60
CA ASN A 98 2.20 -16.71 -7.35
C ASN A 98 3.49 -15.93 -7.59
N TRP A 99 3.43 -14.93 -8.46
CA TRP A 99 4.54 -14.03 -8.81
C TRP A 99 4.35 -12.60 -8.27
N ILE A 100 3.25 -12.35 -7.58
CA ILE A 100 2.85 -11.03 -7.10
C ILE A 100 3.20 -10.89 -5.62
N GLY A 101 3.90 -9.80 -5.30
CA GLY A 101 4.23 -9.41 -3.93
C GLY A 101 3.01 -9.00 -3.09
N PRO A 102 3.19 -8.76 -1.78
CA PRO A 102 2.11 -8.44 -0.85
C PRO A 102 1.37 -7.15 -1.23
N ILE A 103 0.08 -7.04 -0.91
CA ILE A 103 -0.65 -5.78 -1.08
C ILE A 103 -0.13 -4.74 -0.11
N MET A 104 0.18 -3.55 -0.63
CA MET A 104 0.66 -2.42 0.14
C MET A 104 -0.43 -1.35 0.26
N ASN A 105 -0.23 -0.40 1.16
CA ASN A 105 -1.12 0.75 1.33
C ASN A 105 -0.33 2.06 1.20
N GLN A 106 -0.70 2.87 0.21
CA GLN A 106 -0.11 4.19 -0.03
C GLN A 106 -0.52 5.23 1.02
N GLY A 107 -1.59 4.96 1.78
CA GLY A 107 -2.12 5.88 2.79
C GLY A 107 -2.62 7.20 2.18
N ASN A 108 -2.54 8.27 2.96
CA ASN A 108 -3.06 9.59 2.61
C ASN A 108 -2.05 10.46 1.86
N CYS A 109 -1.51 9.93 0.76
CA CYS A 109 -0.51 10.58 -0.07
C CYS A 109 -0.74 10.21 -1.54
N GLY A 110 -0.51 11.15 -2.45
CA GLY A 110 -0.56 10.96 -3.90
C GLY A 110 0.61 10.12 -4.46
N SER A 111 0.96 9.02 -3.80
CA SER A 111 2.14 8.19 -4.11
C SER A 111 1.84 6.98 -4.99
N CYS A 112 0.62 6.83 -5.51
CA CYS A 112 0.16 5.69 -6.30
C CYS A 112 1.13 5.27 -7.42
N VAL A 113 1.75 6.23 -8.11
CA VAL A 113 2.74 5.97 -9.17
C VAL A 113 3.95 5.19 -8.65
N ALA A 114 4.50 5.57 -7.49
CA ALA A 114 5.63 4.87 -6.90
C ALA A 114 5.25 3.45 -6.47
N PHE A 115 4.04 3.27 -5.93
CA PHE A 115 3.52 1.95 -5.54
C PHE A 115 3.27 1.05 -6.75
N ALA A 116 2.64 1.56 -7.81
CA ALA A 116 2.41 0.82 -9.04
C ALA A 116 3.74 0.41 -9.71
N ALA A 117 4.70 1.34 -9.73
CA ALA A 117 6.04 1.11 -10.26
C ALA A 117 6.80 0.04 -9.47
N VAL A 118 6.88 0.17 -8.14
CA VAL A 118 7.56 -0.82 -7.29
C VAL A 118 6.89 -2.19 -7.37
N ALA A 119 5.54 -2.25 -7.28
CA ALA A 119 4.80 -3.50 -7.39
C ALA A 119 5.07 -4.23 -8.72
N THR A 120 5.20 -3.48 -9.81
CA THR A 120 5.53 -4.01 -11.14
C THR A 120 6.99 -4.42 -11.25
N LEU A 121 7.91 -3.62 -10.70
CA LEU A 121 9.34 -3.91 -10.66
C LEU A 121 9.64 -5.22 -9.92
N GLU A 122 9.08 -5.41 -8.73
CA GLU A 122 9.29 -6.61 -7.91
C GLU A 122 8.78 -7.87 -8.60
N ALA A 123 7.60 -7.80 -9.22
CA ALA A 123 7.03 -8.92 -9.98
C ALA A 123 7.88 -9.23 -11.22
N GLN A 124 8.25 -8.20 -11.99
CA GLN A 124 9.11 -8.36 -13.16
C GLN A 124 10.48 -8.94 -12.80
N ALA A 125 11.11 -8.48 -11.72
CA ALA A 125 12.38 -9.03 -11.23
C ALA A 125 12.24 -10.52 -10.88
N SER A 126 11.18 -10.89 -10.15
CA SER A 126 10.91 -12.28 -9.78
C SER A 126 10.69 -13.17 -11.02
N ILE A 127 9.87 -12.70 -11.97
CA ILE A 127 9.57 -13.41 -13.23
C ILE A 127 10.83 -13.56 -14.09
N SER A 128 11.60 -12.49 -14.26
CA SER A 128 12.85 -12.49 -15.03
C SER A 128 13.87 -13.47 -14.45
N ALA A 129 13.94 -13.57 -13.13
CA ALA A 129 14.80 -14.54 -12.46
C ALA A 129 14.25 -15.99 -12.52
N GLY A 130 12.97 -16.18 -12.82
CA GLY A 130 12.31 -17.48 -12.67
C GLY A 130 12.16 -17.89 -11.19
N LEU A 131 12.16 -16.93 -10.27
CA LEU A 131 12.21 -17.13 -8.83
C LEU A 131 10.99 -16.47 -8.15
N PRO A 132 9.87 -17.18 -7.95
CA PRO A 132 8.69 -16.62 -7.29
C PRO A 132 8.94 -16.31 -5.80
N TRP A 133 9.99 -16.89 -5.23
CA TRP A 133 10.42 -16.66 -3.86
C TRP A 133 11.45 -15.53 -3.71
N LEU A 134 11.90 -14.89 -4.81
CA LEU A 134 12.91 -13.83 -4.78
C LEU A 134 12.50 -12.70 -3.81
N ARG A 135 11.20 -12.37 -3.80
CA ARG A 135 10.56 -11.43 -2.85
C ARG A 135 11.38 -10.14 -2.65
N SER A 136 11.88 -9.58 -3.74
CA SER A 136 12.52 -8.25 -3.72
C SER A 136 11.58 -7.25 -3.05
N SER A 137 12.14 -6.39 -2.21
CA SER A 137 11.39 -5.38 -1.46
C SER A 137 12.01 -4.03 -1.75
N PHE A 138 11.53 -3.34 -2.80
CA PHE A 138 12.07 -2.03 -3.20
C PHE A 138 11.38 -0.89 -2.45
N SER A 139 12.07 0.23 -2.23
CA SER A 139 11.51 1.37 -1.50
C SER A 139 10.62 2.25 -2.39
N PRO A 140 9.27 2.22 -2.25
CA PRO A 140 8.43 3.22 -2.91
C PRO A 140 8.71 4.63 -2.39
N GLN A 141 9.17 4.79 -1.13
CA GLN A 141 9.54 6.09 -0.59
C GLN A 141 10.74 6.70 -1.32
N ALA A 142 11.81 5.93 -1.52
CA ALA A 142 13.00 6.40 -2.22
C ALA A 142 12.67 6.75 -3.67
N LEU A 143 11.91 5.90 -4.35
CA LEU A 143 11.47 6.17 -5.72
C LEU A 143 10.65 7.47 -5.79
N PHE A 144 9.70 7.66 -4.87
CA PHE A 144 8.83 8.83 -4.83
C PHE A 144 9.59 10.11 -4.47
N SER A 145 10.28 10.12 -3.32
CA SER A 145 10.99 11.28 -2.77
C SER A 145 12.18 11.75 -3.62
N CYS A 146 12.89 10.82 -4.26
CA CYS A 146 14.04 11.16 -5.10
C CYS A 146 13.67 11.33 -6.57
N GLY A 147 12.55 10.76 -7.01
CA GLY A 147 12.07 10.80 -8.39
C GLY A 147 11.25 12.04 -8.75
N GLY A 148 10.87 12.86 -7.77
CA GLY A 148 10.13 14.11 -7.98
C GLY A 148 8.63 14.02 -7.69
N GLY A 149 8.18 12.95 -7.04
CA GLY A 149 6.80 12.86 -6.56
C GLY A 149 6.58 13.70 -5.29
N GLY A 150 5.34 14.16 -5.09
CA GLY A 150 4.94 14.84 -3.86
C GLY A 150 3.51 14.52 -3.47
N CYS A 151 3.21 14.40 -2.18
CA CYS A 151 1.93 13.90 -1.69
C CYS A 151 0.74 14.73 -2.12
N GLY A 152 0.91 16.04 -2.32
CA GLY A 152 -0.14 16.95 -2.78
C GLY A 152 -0.21 17.15 -4.30
N ILE A 153 0.85 16.82 -5.03
CA ILE A 153 0.95 17.06 -6.48
C ILE A 153 0.94 15.77 -7.32
N GLY A 154 1.12 14.61 -6.69
CA GLY A 154 1.24 13.35 -7.39
C GLY A 154 2.56 13.20 -8.14
N TRP A 155 2.54 12.36 -9.19
CA TRP A 155 3.70 12.11 -10.05
C TRP A 155 3.30 11.55 -11.43
N LEU A 156 4.29 11.30 -12.30
CA LEU A 156 4.11 10.80 -13.67
C LEU A 156 4.70 9.39 -13.81
N SER A 157 3.94 8.45 -14.38
CA SER A 157 4.39 7.06 -14.57
C SER A 157 5.61 6.92 -15.49
N GLY A 158 5.70 7.76 -16.53
CA GLY A 158 6.86 7.82 -17.42
C GLY A 158 8.14 8.30 -16.71
N GLU A 159 8.04 9.29 -15.81
CA GLU A 159 9.18 9.76 -15.02
C GLU A 159 9.65 8.70 -14.03
N ALA A 160 8.73 7.97 -13.40
CA ALA A 160 9.08 6.83 -12.55
C ALA A 160 9.83 5.75 -13.33
N ALA A 161 9.37 5.40 -14.54
CA ALA A 161 10.05 4.45 -15.42
C ALA A 161 11.46 4.93 -15.82
N ALA A 162 11.60 6.21 -16.20
CA ALA A 162 12.87 6.83 -16.53
C ALA A 162 13.82 6.90 -15.34
N PHE A 163 13.31 7.16 -14.13
CA PHE A 163 14.09 7.18 -12.91
C PHE A 163 14.63 5.80 -12.56
N LEU A 164 13.79 4.76 -12.63
CA LEU A 164 14.21 3.38 -12.39
C LEU A 164 15.30 2.92 -13.37
N SER A 165 15.25 3.38 -14.63
CA SER A 165 16.26 3.03 -15.64
C SER A 165 17.56 3.83 -15.48
N SER A 166 17.47 5.13 -15.20
CA SER A 166 18.64 6.02 -15.14
C SER A 166 19.36 5.99 -13.79
N ARG A 167 18.61 5.97 -12.68
CA ARG A 167 19.13 6.04 -11.31
C ARG A 167 18.87 4.78 -10.51
N GLY A 168 17.68 4.19 -10.64
CA GLY A 168 17.26 3.02 -9.87
C GLY A 168 16.74 3.38 -8.48
N VAL A 169 16.42 2.36 -7.69
CA VAL A 169 15.87 2.50 -6.34
C VAL A 169 16.54 1.50 -5.38
N PRO A 170 16.87 1.88 -4.14
CA PRO A 170 17.33 0.92 -3.14
C PRO A 170 16.16 0.09 -2.60
N ASP A 171 16.48 -0.88 -1.74
CA ASP A 171 15.47 -1.66 -1.03
C ASP A 171 14.74 -0.83 0.07
N GLU A 172 13.60 -1.36 0.53
CA GLU A 172 12.70 -0.73 1.51
C GLU A 172 13.36 -0.44 2.86
N ALA A 173 14.35 -1.23 3.27
CA ALA A 173 15.05 -1.00 4.54
C ALA A 173 15.93 0.27 4.50
N CYS A 174 16.42 0.65 3.32
CA CYS A 174 17.20 1.87 3.13
C CYS A 174 16.39 3.15 3.35
N MET A 175 15.11 3.16 2.95
CA MET A 175 14.21 4.29 3.15
C MET A 175 12.77 3.80 3.32
N PRO A 176 12.34 3.48 4.54
CA PRO A 176 10.99 2.97 4.78
C PRO A 176 9.89 3.95 4.39
N TYR A 177 8.76 3.43 3.89
CA TYR A 177 7.61 4.27 3.57
C TYR A 177 6.91 4.86 4.80
N THR A 178 6.84 6.19 4.87
CA THR A 178 6.21 6.95 5.98
C THR A 178 5.21 7.99 5.51
N SER A 179 5.35 8.50 4.28
CA SER A 179 4.50 9.56 3.72
C SER A 179 2.99 9.25 3.77
N GLY A 180 2.59 7.99 3.66
CA GLY A 180 1.17 7.61 3.71
C GLY A 180 0.53 7.81 5.09
N SER A 181 1.33 7.79 6.15
CA SER A 181 0.86 7.97 7.53
C SER A 181 0.96 9.42 8.00
N THR A 182 1.99 10.13 7.55
CA THR A 182 2.22 11.54 7.91
C THR A 182 1.46 12.49 6.99
N SER A 183 1.10 12.04 5.78
CA SER A 183 0.59 12.89 4.70
C SER A 183 1.59 13.94 4.19
N GLU A 184 2.87 13.79 4.54
CA GLU A 184 3.96 14.74 4.29
C GLU A 184 5.02 14.16 3.36
N ASP A 185 5.70 15.06 2.64
CA ASP A 185 6.84 14.72 1.80
C ASP A 185 8.09 14.44 2.66
N VAL A 186 8.85 13.43 2.26
CA VAL A 186 10.12 13.08 2.89
C VAL A 186 11.26 13.49 1.96
N ALA A 187 12.26 14.19 2.47
CA ALA A 187 13.41 14.61 1.68
C ALA A 187 14.24 13.41 1.21
N CYS A 188 14.70 13.44 -0.05
CA CYS A 188 15.59 12.42 -0.62
C CYS A 188 16.92 12.27 0.16
N SER A 189 17.34 13.30 0.90
CA SER A 189 18.51 13.22 1.80
C SER A 189 18.38 12.21 2.94
N ASN A 190 17.17 11.68 3.18
CA ASN A 190 16.92 10.67 4.21
C ASN A 190 17.23 9.22 3.75
N LEU A 191 17.81 9.05 2.56
CA LEU A 191 18.36 7.77 2.12
C LEU A 191 19.41 7.24 3.11
N CYS A 192 19.51 5.91 3.22
CA CYS A 192 20.59 5.27 3.95
C CYS A 192 21.96 5.62 3.34
N ALA A 193 23.01 5.61 4.17
CA ALA A 193 24.36 6.04 3.77
C ALA A 193 24.96 5.18 2.64
N ASP A 194 24.58 3.90 2.54
CA ASP A 194 25.05 2.95 1.53
C ASP A 194 24.05 2.73 0.38
N ALA A 195 23.09 3.64 0.20
CA ALA A 195 22.04 3.53 -0.83
C ALA A 195 22.58 3.17 -2.21
N SER A 196 23.66 3.83 -2.65
CA SER A 196 24.29 3.59 -3.97
C SER A 196 24.70 2.13 -4.20
N ALA A 197 25.08 1.40 -3.15
CA ALA A 197 25.45 -0.02 -3.25
C ALA A 197 24.23 -0.97 -3.21
N ARG A 198 23.08 -0.48 -2.77
CA ARG A 198 21.81 -1.22 -2.65
C ARG A 198 20.86 -0.97 -3.82
N THR A 199 21.16 0.05 -4.63
CA THR A 199 20.33 0.49 -5.74
C THR A 199 20.21 -0.55 -6.83
N TYR A 200 18.96 -0.91 -7.15
CA TYR A 200 18.61 -1.72 -8.31
C TYR A 200 18.12 -0.84 -9.45
N LYS A 201 18.62 -1.11 -10.66
CA LYS A 201 18.21 -0.41 -11.89
C LYS A 201 17.56 -1.40 -12.84
N ILE A 202 16.54 -0.94 -13.56
CA ILE A 202 16.03 -1.68 -14.72
C ILE A 202 16.94 -1.42 -15.92
N ALA A 203 17.14 -2.44 -16.75
CA ALA A 203 17.94 -2.31 -17.97
C ALA A 203 17.30 -1.32 -18.95
N SER A 204 15.98 -1.41 -19.07
CA SER A 204 15.16 -0.52 -19.89
C SER A 204 13.70 -0.62 -19.46
N TYR A 205 12.85 0.18 -20.07
CA TYR A 205 11.41 -0.01 -20.06
C TYR A 205 10.88 0.11 -21.49
N THR A 206 9.72 -0.49 -21.72
CA THR A 206 8.95 -0.32 -22.96
C THR A 206 7.59 0.21 -22.60
N MET A 207 6.91 0.78 -23.58
CA MET A 207 5.59 1.38 -23.42
C MET A 207 4.63 0.64 -24.36
N PRO A 208 4.08 -0.51 -23.92
CA PRO A 208 3.19 -1.32 -24.77
C PRO A 208 1.99 -0.52 -25.28
N SER A 209 1.54 0.46 -24.50
CA SER A 209 0.52 1.42 -24.90
C SER A 209 0.85 2.83 -24.42
N HIS A 210 0.56 3.79 -25.29
CA HIS A 210 0.62 5.22 -24.98
C HIS A 210 -0.45 5.92 -25.81
N PHE A 211 -1.33 6.66 -25.15
CA PHE A 211 -2.49 7.29 -25.77
C PHE A 211 -3.37 6.32 -26.60
N GLY A 212 -3.52 5.06 -26.16
CA GLY A 212 -4.60 4.18 -26.65
C GLY A 212 -4.25 3.19 -27.78
N THR A 213 -3.07 2.55 -27.74
CA THR A 213 -2.80 1.41 -28.64
C THR A 213 -3.70 0.22 -28.34
N GLY A 214 -4.08 -0.57 -29.36
CA GLY A 214 -5.00 -1.70 -29.22
C GLY A 214 -4.73 -2.67 -28.05
N ARG A 215 -5.83 -3.14 -27.44
CA ARG A 215 -5.87 -4.03 -26.26
C ARG A 215 -4.95 -5.22 -26.37
N GLU A 216 -4.80 -5.75 -27.57
CA GLU A 216 -3.99 -6.93 -27.85
C GLU A 216 -2.49 -6.72 -27.62
N VAL A 217 -1.98 -5.49 -27.78
CA VAL A 217 -0.57 -5.16 -27.48
C VAL A 217 -0.31 -5.23 -25.97
N VAL A 218 -1.26 -4.73 -25.18
CA VAL A 218 -1.20 -4.80 -23.71
C VAL A 218 -1.26 -6.26 -23.24
N LYS A 219 -2.16 -7.06 -23.83
CA LYS A 219 -2.26 -8.50 -23.53
C LYS A 219 -1.01 -9.28 -23.92
N GLU A 220 -0.40 -8.97 -25.06
CA GLU A 220 0.86 -9.58 -25.49
C GLU A 220 1.99 -9.23 -24.51
N ALA A 221 2.06 -7.96 -24.07
CA ALA A 221 3.03 -7.54 -23.07
C ALA A 221 2.83 -8.26 -21.71
N LEU A 222 1.57 -8.48 -21.30
CA LEU A 222 1.23 -9.20 -20.06
C LEU A 222 1.64 -10.68 -20.04
N LYS A 223 1.91 -11.31 -21.20
CA LYS A 223 2.52 -12.66 -21.25
C LYS A 223 3.88 -12.70 -20.56
N ASN A 224 4.54 -11.56 -20.46
CA ASN A 224 5.88 -11.41 -19.91
C ASN A 224 5.88 -10.62 -18.58
N GLY A 225 4.79 -10.64 -17.83
CA GLY A 225 4.70 -10.07 -16.49
C GLY A 225 3.79 -8.85 -16.39
N PRO A 226 3.55 -8.37 -15.14
CA PRO A 226 2.74 -7.19 -14.90
C PRO A 226 3.25 -5.91 -15.57
N LEU A 227 2.34 -4.95 -15.73
CA LEU A 227 2.59 -3.63 -16.29
C LEU A 227 2.16 -2.56 -15.28
N VAL A 228 2.82 -1.40 -15.27
CA VAL A 228 2.19 -0.20 -14.70
C VAL A 228 1.10 0.24 -15.67
N THR A 229 -0.05 0.67 -15.18
CA THR A 229 -1.05 1.34 -16.00
C THR A 229 -1.74 2.47 -15.25
N SER A 230 -2.26 3.40 -16.03
CA SER A 230 -3.02 4.55 -15.59
C SER A 230 -4.52 4.23 -15.59
N MET A 231 -5.26 4.83 -14.66
CA MET A 231 -6.72 4.79 -14.66
C MET A 231 -7.30 6.11 -14.18
N ARG A 232 -8.46 6.47 -14.72
CA ARG A 232 -9.32 7.50 -14.14
C ARG A 232 -10.22 6.87 -13.10
N VAL A 233 -10.19 7.43 -11.90
CA VAL A 233 -11.02 6.97 -10.78
C VAL A 233 -12.28 7.81 -10.70
N TYR A 234 -13.41 7.15 -10.52
CA TYR A 234 -14.70 7.77 -10.25
C TYR A 234 -15.13 7.50 -8.80
N ALA A 235 -16.05 8.32 -8.30
CA ALA A 235 -16.55 8.24 -6.92
C ALA A 235 -17.19 6.89 -6.56
N ASP A 236 -17.69 6.14 -7.54
CA ASP A 236 -18.20 4.78 -7.29
C ASP A 236 -17.08 3.73 -7.15
N PHE A 237 -15.95 3.89 -7.85
CA PHE A 237 -14.83 2.95 -7.80
C PHE A 237 -14.23 2.83 -6.40
N VAL A 238 -14.17 3.93 -5.65
CA VAL A 238 -13.59 3.89 -4.30
C VAL A 238 -14.43 3.02 -3.35
N THR A 239 -15.69 2.72 -3.70
CA THR A 239 -16.59 1.82 -2.96
C THR A 239 -16.52 0.36 -3.41
N TYR A 240 -15.70 0.02 -4.42
CA TYR A 240 -15.62 -1.32 -4.99
C TYR A 240 -15.35 -2.39 -3.92
N ALA A 241 -16.21 -3.41 -3.89
CA ALA A 241 -16.12 -4.56 -2.98
C ALA A 241 -15.75 -5.87 -3.71
N GLY A 242 -16.17 -6.02 -4.97
CA GLY A 242 -15.97 -7.23 -5.76
C GLY A 242 -16.86 -7.31 -6.99
N GLY A 243 -16.49 -8.19 -7.93
CA GLY A 243 -17.15 -8.34 -9.24
C GLY A 243 -16.39 -7.64 -10.38
N ILE A 244 -17.04 -7.37 -11.51
CA ILE A 244 -16.41 -6.68 -12.65
C ILE A 244 -16.85 -5.23 -12.65
N TYR A 245 -15.96 -4.35 -12.20
CA TYR A 245 -16.20 -2.91 -12.12
C TYR A 245 -16.46 -2.34 -13.51
N LYS A 246 -17.54 -1.57 -13.60
CA LYS A 246 -17.83 -0.64 -14.68
C LYS A 246 -18.54 0.55 -14.05
N HIS A 247 -18.07 1.75 -14.35
CA HIS A 247 -18.60 2.98 -13.80
C HIS A 247 -20.10 3.13 -14.10
N VAL A 248 -20.88 3.45 -13.08
CA VAL A 248 -22.33 3.67 -13.16
C VAL A 248 -22.76 5.03 -12.63
N SER A 249 -21.99 5.66 -11.73
CA SER A 249 -22.39 6.92 -11.10
C SER A 249 -21.25 7.65 -10.39
N GLY A 250 -21.41 8.96 -10.23
CA GLY A 250 -20.50 9.80 -9.44
C GLY A 250 -19.43 10.51 -10.28
N PRO A 251 -18.84 11.60 -9.76
CA PRO A 251 -17.87 12.39 -10.50
C PRO A 251 -16.54 11.66 -10.69
N SER A 252 -15.74 12.14 -11.65
CA SER A 252 -14.31 11.81 -11.72
C SER A 252 -13.60 12.41 -10.51
N LEU A 253 -12.76 11.62 -9.85
CA LEU A 253 -11.95 12.05 -8.71
C LEU A 253 -10.51 12.39 -9.10
N GLY A 254 -10.01 11.82 -10.20
CA GLY A 254 -8.66 12.10 -10.68
C GLY A 254 -8.01 10.90 -11.34
N GLY A 255 -6.69 11.01 -11.51
CA GLY A 255 -5.85 9.94 -12.04
C GLY A 255 -5.30 9.08 -10.93
N HIS A 256 -5.20 7.78 -11.20
CA HIS A 256 -4.58 6.82 -10.30
C HIS A 256 -3.72 5.85 -11.10
N ALA A 257 -2.56 5.49 -10.55
CA ALA A 257 -1.69 4.47 -11.14
C ALA A 257 -1.84 3.15 -10.38
N ILE A 258 -1.88 2.06 -11.14
CA ILE A 258 -2.07 0.70 -10.64
C ILE A 258 -1.13 -0.28 -11.36
N SER A 259 -0.94 -1.46 -10.78
CA SER A 259 -0.25 -2.56 -11.47
C SER A 259 -1.29 -3.45 -12.15
N LEU A 260 -1.21 -3.56 -13.48
CA LEU A 260 -2.02 -4.45 -14.31
C LEU A 260 -1.36 -5.83 -14.30
N ILE A 261 -2.04 -6.82 -13.71
CA ILE A 261 -1.45 -8.13 -13.40
C ILE A 261 -2.13 -9.28 -14.17
N GLY A 262 -3.02 -8.97 -15.11
CA GLY A 262 -3.74 -10.01 -15.82
C GLY A 262 -4.98 -9.53 -16.58
N TYR A 263 -5.67 -10.48 -17.19
CA TYR A 263 -6.94 -10.30 -17.88
C TYR A 263 -7.68 -11.64 -18.02
N ASP A 264 -8.95 -11.56 -18.40
CA ASP A 264 -9.76 -12.73 -18.72
C ASP A 264 -10.76 -12.37 -19.85
N GLU A 265 -10.66 -13.07 -20.99
CA GLU A 265 -11.54 -12.90 -22.16
C GLU A 265 -13.00 -13.18 -21.83
N ASN A 266 -13.28 -14.20 -21.01
CA ASN A 266 -14.64 -14.57 -20.64
C ASN A 266 -15.27 -13.51 -19.74
N LYS A 267 -14.46 -12.86 -18.90
CA LYS A 267 -14.90 -11.71 -18.09
C LYS A 267 -14.92 -10.40 -18.89
N ARG A 268 -14.22 -10.33 -20.02
CA ARG A 268 -13.91 -9.08 -20.74
C ARG A 268 -13.37 -8.02 -19.78
N ALA A 269 -12.38 -8.40 -18.98
CA ALA A 269 -11.90 -7.56 -17.89
C ALA A 269 -10.38 -7.66 -17.69
N TRP A 270 -9.83 -6.55 -17.20
CA TRP A 270 -8.49 -6.42 -16.67
C TRP A 270 -8.46 -6.83 -15.20
N LEU A 271 -7.40 -7.51 -14.78
CA LEU A 271 -7.12 -7.79 -13.37
C LEU A 271 -6.05 -6.82 -12.86
N ILE A 272 -6.36 -6.11 -11.79
CA ILE A 272 -5.49 -5.07 -11.24
C ILE A 272 -5.06 -5.40 -9.80
N ARG A 273 -3.85 -4.97 -9.44
CA ARG A 273 -3.34 -4.86 -8.07
C ARG A 273 -3.34 -3.39 -7.69
N ASN A 274 -4.04 -3.06 -6.61
CA ASN A 274 -4.17 -1.69 -6.12
C ASN A 274 -3.23 -1.42 -4.92
N SER A 275 -3.16 -0.16 -4.50
CA SER A 275 -2.29 0.35 -3.44
C SER A 275 -3.07 0.93 -2.25
N TRP A 276 -4.28 0.44 -1.99
CA TRP A 276 -5.18 0.94 -0.93
C TRP A 276 -5.39 -0.04 0.23
N GLY A 277 -4.50 -1.03 0.36
CA GLY A 277 -4.55 -2.07 1.38
C GLY A 277 -5.50 -3.22 1.05
N MET A 278 -5.42 -4.30 1.84
CA MET A 278 -6.19 -5.53 1.63
C MET A 278 -7.70 -5.37 1.86
N GLU A 279 -8.12 -4.37 2.64
CA GLU A 279 -9.54 -4.14 2.95
C GLU A 279 -10.36 -3.60 1.76
N TRP A 280 -9.67 -3.02 0.77
CA TRP A 280 -10.29 -2.51 -0.45
C TRP A 280 -10.46 -3.63 -1.49
N GLY A 281 -11.60 -3.64 -2.17
CA GLY A 281 -11.89 -4.62 -3.23
C GLY A 281 -11.80 -6.07 -2.76
N GLU A 282 -11.24 -6.91 -3.62
CA GLU A 282 -11.07 -8.35 -3.39
C GLU A 282 -9.66 -8.59 -2.83
N ALA A 283 -9.47 -8.33 -1.54
CA ALA A 283 -8.17 -8.43 -0.87
C ALA A 283 -7.08 -7.55 -1.53
N GLY A 284 -7.41 -6.31 -1.91
CA GLY A 284 -6.51 -5.37 -2.60
C GLY A 284 -6.47 -5.49 -4.13
N PHE A 285 -7.20 -6.44 -4.70
CA PHE A 285 -7.34 -6.64 -6.14
C PHE A 285 -8.71 -6.19 -6.65
N GLY A 286 -8.85 -6.05 -7.96
CA GLY A 286 -10.13 -5.82 -8.60
C GLY A 286 -10.14 -6.19 -10.08
N TRP A 287 -11.35 -6.40 -10.62
CA TRP A 287 -11.56 -6.58 -12.04
C TRP A 287 -12.19 -5.33 -12.65
N ILE A 288 -11.61 -4.82 -13.73
CA ILE A 288 -12.10 -3.64 -14.45
C ILE A 288 -12.57 -4.07 -15.84
N SER A 289 -13.83 -3.80 -16.17
CA SER A 289 -14.38 -4.08 -17.49
C SER A 289 -13.57 -3.37 -18.57
N TRP A 290 -13.34 -4.05 -19.69
CA TRP A 290 -12.72 -3.42 -20.85
C TRP A 290 -13.56 -2.32 -21.50
N ASP A 291 -14.87 -2.37 -21.26
CA ASP A 291 -15.85 -1.42 -21.78
C ASP A 291 -16.07 -0.29 -20.76
N ASP A 292 -15.19 -0.17 -19.76
CA ASP A 292 -15.19 0.91 -18.78
C ASP A 292 -14.34 2.09 -19.27
N ARG A 293 -14.79 3.29 -18.91
CA ARG A 293 -14.16 4.56 -19.31
C ARG A 293 -13.00 5.01 -18.43
N SER A 294 -12.53 4.18 -17.51
CA SER A 294 -11.36 4.47 -16.69
C SER A 294 -10.06 4.53 -17.51
N GLY A 295 -10.04 4.01 -18.73
CA GLY A 295 -8.85 4.04 -19.59
C GLY A 295 -7.74 3.08 -19.13
N VAL A 296 -8.07 2.05 -18.35
CA VAL A 296 -7.10 1.00 -17.97
C VAL A 296 -6.50 0.37 -19.22
N GLY A 297 -5.17 0.39 -19.30
CA GLY A 297 -4.41 -0.12 -20.43
C GLY A 297 -4.13 0.91 -21.53
N VAL A 298 -4.59 2.15 -21.43
CA VAL A 298 -4.33 3.21 -22.44
C VAL A 298 -2.88 3.69 -22.43
N ASP A 299 -2.31 3.77 -21.22
CA ASP A 299 -0.94 4.16 -20.96
C ASP A 299 -0.33 3.09 -20.05
N THR A 300 0.64 2.35 -20.58
CA THR A 300 1.24 1.21 -19.88
C THR A 300 2.74 1.22 -20.00
N TYR A 301 3.40 0.80 -18.94
CA TYR A 301 4.85 0.66 -18.89
C TYR A 301 5.23 -0.75 -18.47
N LYS A 302 6.02 -1.42 -19.30
CA LYS A 302 6.67 -2.69 -18.96
C LYS A 302 8.11 -2.41 -18.56
N TYR A 303 8.50 -2.87 -17.38
CA TYR A 303 9.89 -2.78 -16.94
C TYR A 303 10.66 -4.02 -17.36
N ASN A 304 11.88 -3.83 -17.83
CA ASN A 304 12.80 -4.91 -18.20
C ASN A 304 13.94 -4.93 -17.16
N PRO A 305 13.86 -5.83 -16.16
CA PRO A 305 14.89 -5.94 -15.12
C PRO A 305 16.26 -6.28 -15.71
N MET A 306 17.33 -5.94 -15.00
CA MET A 306 18.67 -6.38 -15.38
C MET A 306 18.76 -7.91 -15.26
N PRO A 307 19.34 -8.60 -16.26
CA PRO A 307 19.53 -10.04 -16.17
C PRO A 307 20.61 -10.36 -15.15
N GLU A 308 20.22 -10.99 -14.05
CA GLU A 308 21.13 -11.50 -13.03
C GLU A 308 21.25 -13.02 -13.18
N LYS A 309 22.47 -13.51 -13.40
CA LYS A 309 22.74 -14.95 -13.54
C LYS A 309 22.75 -15.68 -12.19
N THR A 310 22.88 -14.93 -11.12
CA THR A 310 23.06 -15.44 -9.76
C THR A 310 22.29 -14.56 -8.80
N HIS A 311 21.46 -15.18 -7.96
CA HIS A 311 20.63 -14.46 -7.00
C HIS A 311 20.76 -15.11 -5.63
N ILE A 312 20.69 -14.26 -4.60
CA ILE A 312 20.55 -14.67 -3.20
C ILE A 312 19.41 -13.85 -2.62
N SER A 313 18.48 -14.50 -1.95
CA SER A 313 17.42 -13.83 -1.18
C SER A 313 17.40 -14.36 0.24
N VAL A 314 17.22 -13.46 1.20
CA VAL A 314 16.90 -13.84 2.58
C VAL A 314 15.39 -14.04 2.64
N ASN A 315 14.95 -15.29 2.85
CA ASN A 315 13.55 -15.64 2.95
C ASN A 315 13.02 -15.55 4.39
N ALA A 316 13.88 -15.65 5.40
CA ALA A 316 13.55 -15.42 6.81
C ALA A 316 14.74 -14.77 7.56
N PRO A 317 14.52 -13.73 8.37
CA PRO A 317 13.24 -13.08 8.68
C PRO A 317 12.63 -12.30 7.51
N LEU A 318 11.35 -11.98 7.61
CA LEU A 318 10.65 -11.05 6.74
C LEU A 318 10.92 -9.59 7.15
N ASP A 319 10.72 -8.67 6.20
CA ASP A 319 10.83 -7.24 6.49
C ASP A 319 9.84 -6.82 7.58
N ARG A 320 10.36 -6.12 8.59
CA ARG A 320 9.69 -5.61 9.79
C ARG A 320 9.16 -6.70 10.73
N GLU A 321 9.60 -7.94 10.59
CA GLU A 321 9.24 -9.03 11.51
C GLU A 321 9.86 -8.84 12.90
N TYR A 322 9.13 -9.22 13.95
CA TYR A 322 9.62 -9.24 15.33
C TYR A 322 10.01 -10.66 15.71
N ILE A 323 11.29 -10.87 16.02
CA ILE A 323 11.84 -12.20 16.31
C ILE A 323 12.43 -12.27 17.72
N SER A 324 12.43 -13.46 18.30
CA SER A 324 13.02 -13.71 19.61
C SER A 324 13.40 -15.17 19.86
N GLY A 325 14.32 -15.40 20.80
CA GLY A 325 14.82 -16.72 21.13
C GLY A 325 15.67 -17.31 20.01
N GLU A 326 15.49 -18.61 19.76
CA GLU A 326 16.10 -19.29 18.62
C GLU A 326 15.25 -19.05 17.37
N TYR A 327 15.85 -18.44 16.36
CA TYR A 327 15.18 -18.09 15.11
C TYR A 327 15.92 -18.70 13.91
N LEU A 328 15.15 -19.29 12.98
CA LEU A 328 15.70 -19.88 11.76
C LEU A 328 15.94 -18.79 10.72
N LEU A 329 17.22 -18.52 10.44
CA LEU A 329 17.60 -17.76 9.24
C LEU A 329 17.49 -18.68 8.02
N LEU A 330 16.83 -18.21 6.97
CA LEU A 330 16.66 -18.95 5.73
C LEU A 330 17.01 -18.05 4.55
N ALA A 331 17.87 -18.53 3.69
CA ALA A 331 18.19 -17.93 2.41
C ALA A 331 17.96 -18.95 1.31
N ARG A 332 17.65 -18.44 0.12
CA ARG A 332 17.65 -19.22 -1.10
C ARG A 332 18.57 -18.59 -2.11
N ALA A 333 19.21 -19.43 -2.92
CA ALA A 333 20.11 -18.98 -3.96
C ALA A 333 19.94 -19.79 -5.23
N GLN A 334 20.13 -19.13 -6.37
CA GLN A 334 20.10 -19.75 -7.69
C GLN A 334 21.34 -19.33 -8.48
N GLY A 335 21.84 -20.22 -9.33
CA GLY A 335 23.05 -19.97 -10.12
C GLY A 335 24.34 -20.11 -9.30
N LEU A 336 24.25 -20.70 -8.09
CA LEU A 336 25.38 -21.10 -7.24
C LEU A 336 25.41 -22.63 -7.18
N ALA A 337 26.56 -23.25 -7.47
CA ALA A 337 26.71 -24.70 -7.50
C ALA A 337 26.90 -25.29 -6.09
N THR A 338 27.82 -24.72 -5.31
CA THR A 338 28.09 -25.04 -3.91
C THR A 338 28.82 -23.84 -3.30
N ASP A 339 28.14 -23.06 -2.48
CA ASP A 339 28.76 -21.95 -1.77
C ASP A 339 28.44 -22.01 -0.28
N LEU A 340 29.35 -21.48 0.53
CA LEU A 340 29.12 -21.22 1.93
C LEU A 340 28.43 -19.85 2.00
N LEU A 341 27.15 -19.84 2.34
CA LEU A 341 26.45 -18.58 2.57
C LEU A 341 26.67 -18.14 4.02
N GLN A 342 26.93 -16.85 4.18
CA GLN A 342 27.09 -16.18 5.46
C GLN A 342 25.97 -15.16 5.61
N PHE A 343 25.09 -15.36 6.59
CA PHE A 343 24.20 -14.30 7.04
C PHE A 343 24.99 -13.32 7.89
N ARG A 344 24.89 -12.04 7.56
CA ARG A 344 25.47 -10.93 8.30
C ARG A 344 24.36 -10.15 8.96
N ILE A 345 24.48 -9.94 10.28
CA ILE A 345 23.51 -9.17 11.05
C ILE A 345 24.15 -7.85 11.47
N LYS A 346 23.51 -6.74 11.14
CA LYS A 346 24.01 -5.40 11.45
C LYS A 346 22.99 -4.61 12.26
N SER A 347 23.45 -3.82 13.24
CA SER A 347 22.60 -2.78 13.84
C SER A 347 22.45 -1.58 12.89
N PRO A 348 21.52 -0.65 13.16
CA PRO A 348 21.34 0.56 12.36
C PRO A 348 22.57 1.47 12.37
N GLN A 349 23.43 1.35 13.38
CA GLN A 349 24.72 2.05 13.46
C GLN A 349 25.85 1.35 12.71
N GLY A 350 25.54 0.27 11.98
CA GLY A 350 26.51 -0.50 11.19
C GLY A 350 27.38 -1.47 11.98
N LYS A 351 27.12 -1.67 13.28
CA LYS A 351 27.82 -2.68 14.07
C LYS A 351 27.44 -4.06 13.57
N ASP A 352 28.43 -4.86 13.19
CA ASP A 352 28.26 -6.25 12.77
C ASP A 352 28.27 -7.19 13.99
N PHE A 353 27.32 -8.12 14.04
CA PHE A 353 27.15 -9.08 15.15
C PHE A 353 27.65 -10.49 14.80
N GLY A 354 28.34 -10.65 13.68
CA GLY A 354 28.98 -11.88 13.26
C GLY A 354 28.35 -12.50 12.02
N ALA A 355 29.00 -13.56 11.56
CA ALA A 355 28.58 -14.33 10.40
C ALA A 355 27.99 -15.67 10.84
N TYR A 356 26.75 -15.93 10.43
CA TYR A 356 26.08 -17.21 10.63
C TYR A 356 26.14 -17.97 9.32
N SER A 357 26.89 -19.08 9.30
CA SER A 357 27.22 -19.75 8.05
C SER A 357 26.37 -21.00 7.84
N CYS A 358 25.99 -21.26 6.60
CA CYS A 358 25.38 -22.52 6.18
C CYS A 358 25.91 -22.91 4.81
N THR A 359 25.88 -24.20 4.49
CA THR A 359 26.20 -24.68 3.14
C THR A 359 24.91 -24.76 2.32
N LEU A 360 24.94 -24.23 1.11
CA LEU A 360 23.81 -24.30 0.19
C LEU A 360 23.48 -25.77 -0.12
N GLN A 361 22.27 -26.20 0.22
CA GLN A 361 21.72 -27.51 -0.12
C GLN A 361 20.64 -27.32 -1.18
N LYS A 362 20.94 -27.77 -2.41
CA LYS A 362 20.18 -27.44 -3.63
C LYS A 362 20.13 -25.92 -3.84
N ASP A 363 19.03 -25.29 -3.48
CA ASP A 363 18.77 -23.86 -3.61
C ASP A 363 18.47 -23.19 -2.26
N THR A 364 18.64 -23.90 -1.14
CA THR A 364 18.29 -23.40 0.20
C THR A 364 19.46 -23.50 1.17
N CYS A 365 19.54 -22.55 2.10
CA CYS A 365 20.57 -22.50 3.12
C CYS A 365 19.95 -21.95 4.40
N SER A 366 20.11 -22.64 5.51
CA SER A 366 19.55 -22.21 6.79
C SER A 366 20.50 -22.41 7.95
N THR A 367 20.42 -21.52 8.94
CA THR A 367 21.18 -21.58 10.19
C THR A 367 20.34 -21.00 11.33
N GLN A 368 20.72 -21.29 12.58
CA GLN A 368 20.05 -20.72 13.75
C GLN A 368 20.70 -19.41 14.17
N LEU A 369 19.85 -18.47 14.61
CA LEU A 369 20.22 -17.25 15.28
C LEU A 369 19.65 -17.28 16.70
N ASP A 370 20.53 -17.22 17.71
CA ASP A 370 20.12 -16.99 19.08
C ASP A 370 20.01 -15.48 19.36
N THR A 371 18.80 -14.94 19.27
CA THR A 371 18.58 -13.50 19.44
C THR A 371 18.77 -13.04 20.89
N ARG A 372 18.84 -13.95 21.87
CA ARG A 372 19.05 -13.61 23.29
C ARG A 372 20.42 -12.98 23.54
N GLN A 373 21.35 -13.17 22.60
CA GLN A 373 22.69 -12.60 22.62
C GLN A 373 22.75 -11.21 21.97
N LEU A 374 21.67 -10.78 21.32
CA LEU A 374 21.55 -9.48 20.68
C LEU A 374 20.76 -8.51 21.59
N PRO A 375 21.21 -7.24 21.73
CA PRO A 375 20.39 -6.20 22.34
C PRO A 375 19.04 -6.05 21.63
N GLU A 376 18.02 -5.60 22.34
CA GLU A 376 16.74 -5.30 21.69
C GLU A 376 16.88 -4.11 20.74
N GLY A 377 16.24 -4.19 19.58
CA GLY A 377 16.28 -3.12 18.60
C GLY A 377 16.02 -3.58 17.17
N ARG A 378 16.11 -2.63 16.24
CA ARG A 378 16.07 -2.89 14.80
C ARG A 378 17.41 -3.45 14.34
N TYR A 379 17.39 -4.39 13.41
CA TYR A 379 18.56 -4.98 12.77
C TYR A 379 18.34 -5.10 11.26
N GLU A 380 19.42 -5.20 10.52
CA GLU A 380 19.42 -5.63 9.12
C GLU A 380 20.11 -6.99 8.99
N VAL A 381 19.58 -7.85 8.11
CA VAL A 381 20.21 -9.11 7.71
C VAL A 381 20.33 -9.18 6.21
N PHE A 382 21.49 -9.61 5.73
CA PHE A 382 21.70 -10.02 4.35
C PHE A 382 22.53 -11.31 4.32
N ALA A 383 22.42 -12.07 3.24
CA ALA A 383 23.25 -13.23 3.00
C ALA A 383 24.29 -12.89 1.93
N GLU A 384 25.53 -13.34 2.13
CA GLU A 384 26.60 -13.22 1.14
C GLU A 384 27.34 -14.55 0.95
N THR A 385 27.86 -14.79 -0.25
CA THR A 385 28.79 -15.90 -0.47
C THR A 385 30.13 -15.60 0.18
N ALA A 386 30.72 -16.57 0.87
CA ALA A 386 32.05 -16.41 1.47
C ALA A 386 33.16 -16.19 0.43
N THR A 387 33.02 -16.79 -0.77
CA THR A 387 34.06 -16.78 -1.80
C THR A 387 33.83 -15.82 -2.96
N SER A 388 32.59 -15.70 -3.46
CA SER A 388 32.31 -14.93 -4.68
C SER A 388 31.85 -13.49 -4.44
N GLY A 389 31.66 -13.09 -3.17
CA GLY A 389 31.23 -11.76 -2.78
C GLY A 389 29.81 -11.34 -3.21
N ILE A 390 29.01 -12.26 -3.77
CA ILE A 390 27.61 -12.01 -4.17
C ILE A 390 26.78 -11.83 -2.91
N LYS A 391 25.90 -10.81 -2.89
CA LYS A 391 25.09 -10.44 -1.72
C LYS A 391 23.61 -10.40 -2.07
N SER A 392 22.77 -10.77 -1.12
CA SER A 392 21.33 -10.49 -1.18
C SER A 392 21.05 -9.02 -0.88
N GLN A 393 19.84 -8.58 -1.23
CA GLN A 393 19.26 -7.38 -0.62
C GLN A 393 19.17 -7.57 0.91
N PRO A 394 19.42 -6.51 1.71
CA PRO A 394 19.19 -6.58 3.14
C PRO A 394 17.71 -6.56 3.46
N ARG A 395 17.35 -7.19 4.57
CA ARG A 395 16.02 -7.09 5.17
C ARG A 395 16.11 -6.49 6.55
N SER A 396 15.15 -5.65 6.90
CA SER A 396 15.05 -5.08 8.24
C SER A 396 14.16 -5.95 9.13
N PHE A 397 14.57 -6.23 10.35
CA PHE A 397 13.76 -6.95 11.34
C PHE A 397 14.01 -6.38 12.74
N TYR A 398 13.25 -6.82 13.72
CA TYR A 398 13.36 -6.36 15.10
C TYR A 398 13.67 -7.53 16.01
N VAL A 399 14.78 -7.45 16.75
CA VAL A 399 15.05 -8.34 17.87
C VAL A 399 14.41 -7.75 19.10
N ILE A 400 13.50 -8.49 19.70
CA ILE A 400 12.88 -8.14 20.96
C ILE A 400 12.93 -9.41 21.81
N ASN A 401 13.50 -9.41 23.01
CA ASN A 401 13.60 -10.62 23.85
C ASN A 401 12.67 -10.56 25.08
N SER A 402 12.23 -9.35 25.42
CA SER A 402 11.31 -9.08 26.51
C SER A 402 9.88 -9.39 26.09
N LYS A 403 9.11 -9.86 27.07
CA LYS A 403 7.67 -10.07 26.89
C LYS A 403 6.99 -8.74 26.49
N PRO A 404 6.20 -8.71 25.41
CA PRO A 404 5.41 -7.54 25.07
C PRO A 404 4.51 -7.12 26.23
N ARG A 405 4.52 -5.83 26.54
CA ARG A 405 3.59 -5.16 27.44
C ARG A 405 2.72 -4.26 26.59
N LEU A 406 1.43 -4.50 26.63
CA LEU A 406 0.44 -3.75 25.87
C LEU A 406 -0.42 -2.94 26.82
N SER A 407 -0.64 -1.69 26.48
CA SER A 407 -1.58 -0.80 27.13
C SER A 407 -2.40 -0.13 26.05
N LEU A 408 -3.72 -0.22 26.18
CA LEU A 408 -4.64 0.40 25.26
C LEU A 408 -5.65 1.20 26.06
N SER A 409 -5.83 2.45 25.69
CA SER A 409 -6.90 3.29 26.20
C SER A 409 -7.51 4.10 25.07
N PHE A 410 -8.74 4.54 25.27
CA PHE A 410 -9.36 5.48 24.36
C PHE A 410 -10.18 6.50 25.13
N GLN A 411 -10.34 7.66 24.52
CA GLN A 411 -11.26 8.69 24.97
C GLN A 411 -12.02 9.26 23.77
N ALA A 412 -13.20 9.79 24.02
CA ALA A 412 -13.92 10.56 23.02
C ALA A 412 -13.10 11.79 22.60
N ALA A 413 -13.03 12.07 21.30
CA ALA A 413 -12.40 13.29 20.79
C ALA A 413 -13.24 14.53 21.16
N SER A 414 -12.66 15.73 21.01
CA SER A 414 -13.37 16.99 21.27
C SER A 414 -14.69 17.05 20.51
N GLY A 415 -15.77 17.40 21.21
CA GLY A 415 -17.13 17.47 20.65
C GLY A 415 -17.93 16.16 20.70
N VAL A 416 -17.36 15.06 21.21
CA VAL A 416 -18.06 13.78 21.39
C VAL A 416 -18.33 13.52 22.87
N ASP A 417 -19.61 13.31 23.22
CA ASP A 417 -20.08 13.01 24.57
C ASP A 417 -20.78 11.64 24.55
N LEU A 418 -20.13 10.63 25.16
CA LEU A 418 -20.63 9.24 25.14
C LEU A 418 -21.89 9.04 25.97
N SER A 419 -22.24 9.98 26.85
CA SER A 419 -23.49 9.94 27.62
C SER A 419 -24.71 10.35 26.79
N LYS A 420 -24.48 10.97 25.63
CA LYS A 420 -25.54 11.42 24.70
C LYS A 420 -25.66 10.47 23.52
N PRO A 421 -26.82 10.45 22.84
CA PRO A 421 -26.97 9.72 21.59
C PRO A 421 -25.94 10.17 20.55
N LEU A 422 -25.11 9.23 20.12
CA LEU A 422 -24.09 9.42 19.10
C LEU A 422 -24.73 9.36 17.71
N LYS A 423 -24.23 10.21 16.81
CA LYS A 423 -24.67 10.28 15.41
C LYS A 423 -23.51 10.65 14.48
N GLY A 424 -23.60 10.25 13.22
CA GLY A 424 -22.61 10.59 12.20
C GLY A 424 -21.29 9.83 12.39
N ARG A 425 -20.21 10.56 12.70
CA ARG A 425 -18.85 10.02 12.86
C ARG A 425 -18.22 10.49 14.18
N PRO A 426 -18.65 9.98 15.36
CA PRO A 426 -17.90 10.19 16.59
C PRO A 426 -16.45 9.73 16.42
N GLU A 427 -15.52 10.57 16.86
CA GLU A 427 -14.09 10.28 16.82
C GLU A 427 -13.58 9.94 18.22
N PHE A 428 -12.61 9.03 18.26
CA PHE A 428 -11.96 8.56 19.46
C PHE A 428 -10.45 8.79 19.32
N LEU A 429 -9.84 9.25 20.39
CA LEU A 429 -8.40 9.30 20.53
C LEU A 429 -7.97 8.03 21.26
N ILE A 430 -7.22 7.18 20.59
CA ILE A 430 -6.68 5.92 21.10
C ILE A 430 -5.21 6.13 21.45
N GLN A 431 -4.82 5.67 22.64
CA GLN A 431 -3.44 5.53 23.05
C GLN A 431 -3.10 4.04 23.08
N ALA A 432 -2.30 3.61 22.12
CA ALA A 432 -1.83 2.24 21.94
C ALA A 432 -0.35 2.17 22.34
N VAL A 433 -0.10 2.24 23.65
CA VAL A 433 1.26 2.23 24.20
C VAL A 433 1.70 0.78 24.38
N SER A 434 2.79 0.41 23.74
CA SER A 434 3.30 -0.95 23.82
C SER A 434 4.82 -0.98 23.79
N SER A 435 5.40 -1.92 24.50
CA SER A 435 6.85 -2.07 24.58
C SER A 435 7.23 -3.54 24.79
N PRO A 436 8.30 -4.04 24.14
CA PRO A 436 9.10 -3.37 23.10
C PRO A 436 8.53 -3.58 21.68
N VAL A 437 7.59 -4.52 21.52
CA VAL A 437 6.87 -4.77 20.26
C VAL A 437 5.66 -3.84 20.19
N PRO A 438 5.47 -3.07 19.11
CA PRO A 438 4.25 -2.31 18.91
C PRO A 438 3.04 -3.24 18.76
N ILE A 439 1.87 -2.72 19.12
CA ILE A 439 0.61 -3.34 18.69
C ILE A 439 0.63 -3.41 17.16
N GLN A 440 0.36 -4.60 16.59
CA GLN A 440 0.38 -4.83 15.15
C GLN A 440 -1.02 -4.75 14.56
N HIS A 441 -2.02 -5.14 15.36
CA HIS A 441 -3.42 -5.13 14.96
C HIS A 441 -4.22 -4.36 16.00
N LEU A 442 -5.02 -3.39 15.57
CA LEU A 442 -5.97 -2.70 16.42
C LEU A 442 -7.38 -2.89 15.86
N GLU A 443 -8.25 -3.50 16.66
CA GLU A 443 -9.66 -3.63 16.37
C GLU A 443 -10.47 -2.61 17.15
N PHE A 444 -11.41 -1.97 16.48
CA PHE A 444 -12.55 -1.31 17.10
C PHE A 444 -13.77 -2.22 16.99
N VAL A 445 -14.39 -2.52 18.13
CA VAL A 445 -15.47 -3.49 18.21
C VAL A 445 -16.73 -2.83 18.77
N VAL A 446 -17.85 -3.06 18.09
CA VAL A 446 -19.19 -2.65 18.53
C VAL A 446 -20.02 -3.90 18.78
N LEU A 447 -20.54 -4.04 20.00
CA LEU A 447 -21.40 -5.14 20.40
C LEU A 447 -22.85 -4.66 20.54
N ASP A 448 -23.79 -5.48 20.08
CA ASP A 448 -25.21 -5.32 20.41
C ASP A 448 -25.51 -5.70 21.88
N LEU A 449 -26.78 -5.59 22.28
CA LEU A 449 -27.23 -5.93 23.63
C LEU A 449 -27.08 -7.41 23.99
N ASN A 450 -26.91 -8.30 23.01
CA ASN A 450 -26.68 -9.74 23.19
C ASN A 450 -25.18 -10.09 23.13
N GLU A 451 -24.30 -9.09 23.20
CA GLU A 451 -22.84 -9.22 23.08
C GLU A 451 -22.35 -9.78 21.73
N LYS A 452 -23.16 -9.67 20.67
CA LYS A 452 -22.73 -10.05 19.33
C LYS A 452 -22.01 -8.89 18.65
N PRO A 453 -20.82 -9.12 18.04
CA PRO A 453 -20.14 -8.09 17.27
C PRO A 453 -20.96 -7.75 16.02
N VAL A 454 -21.33 -6.48 15.91
CA VAL A 454 -22.04 -5.93 14.74
C VAL A 454 -21.15 -5.06 13.86
N VAL A 455 -20.02 -4.59 14.42
CA VAL A 455 -18.94 -3.91 13.68
C VAL A 455 -17.62 -4.37 14.25
N ILE A 456 -16.70 -4.77 13.37
CA ILE A 456 -15.29 -4.94 13.66
C ILE A 456 -14.54 -4.12 12.62
N LYS A 457 -13.71 -3.19 13.07
CA LYS A 457 -12.84 -2.40 12.20
C LYS A 457 -11.39 -2.65 12.61
N THR A 458 -10.64 -3.25 11.71
CA THR A 458 -9.22 -3.58 11.87
C THR A 458 -8.34 -2.43 11.38
N ASN A 459 -7.18 -2.29 12.01
CA ASN A 459 -6.11 -1.42 11.54
C ASN A 459 -4.77 -2.15 11.76
N GLU A 460 -4.08 -2.42 10.66
CA GLU A 460 -2.79 -3.11 10.59
C GLU A 460 -1.60 -2.15 10.82
N TYR A 461 -1.84 -0.84 10.77
CA TYR A 461 -0.85 0.19 11.05
C TYR A 461 -1.23 0.94 12.32
N VAL A 462 -0.69 0.49 13.45
CA VAL A 462 -1.01 1.03 14.77
C VAL A 462 0.11 1.96 15.24
N LEU A 463 -0.18 3.26 15.28
CA LEU A 463 0.67 4.26 15.93
C LEU A 463 0.39 4.32 17.44
N GLU A 464 1.32 4.84 18.24
CA GLU A 464 1.09 5.00 19.69
C GLU A 464 -0.10 5.90 20.00
N SER A 465 -0.36 6.89 19.14
CA SER A 465 -1.50 7.81 19.25
C SER A 465 -2.26 7.80 17.92
N ILE A 466 -3.53 7.39 17.96
CA ILE A 466 -4.38 7.25 16.77
C ILE A 466 -5.68 8.00 17.02
N LYS A 467 -6.15 8.70 16.00
CA LYS A 467 -7.52 9.22 15.98
C LYS A 467 -8.36 8.34 15.08
N MET A 468 -9.33 7.62 15.65
CA MET A 468 -10.23 6.75 14.89
C MET A 468 -11.67 7.27 14.94
N GLY A 469 -12.28 7.47 13.78
CA GLY A 469 -13.71 7.69 13.67
C GLY A 469 -14.49 6.37 13.59
N TRP A 470 -15.57 6.26 14.35
CA TRP A 470 -16.62 5.25 14.15
C TRP A 470 -17.79 5.90 13.43
N ARG A 471 -18.37 5.20 12.45
CA ARG A 471 -19.60 5.64 11.81
C ARG A 471 -20.82 4.93 12.37
N THR A 472 -21.65 5.67 13.10
CA THR A 472 -22.84 5.12 13.73
C THR A 472 -23.93 4.75 12.73
N LEU A 473 -23.91 5.33 11.51
CA LEU A 473 -24.84 5.02 10.42
C LEU A 473 -24.77 3.56 9.94
N GLY A 474 -23.67 2.85 10.24
CA GLY A 474 -23.50 1.44 9.91
C GLY A 474 -24.24 0.48 10.84
N VAL A 475 -24.90 0.97 11.90
CA VAL A 475 -25.67 0.16 12.84
C VAL A 475 -27.06 0.76 13.08
N PRO A 476 -28.09 -0.05 13.39
CA PRO A 476 -29.42 0.45 13.74
C PRO A 476 -29.41 1.43 14.94
N ASN A 477 -30.43 2.28 15.06
CA ASN A 477 -30.61 3.09 16.27
C ASN A 477 -30.85 2.18 17.48
N GLY A 478 -30.16 2.43 18.60
CA GLY A 478 -30.20 1.55 19.75
C GLY A 478 -28.99 1.69 20.68
N ALA A 479 -28.94 0.84 21.70
CA ALA A 479 -27.85 0.81 22.68
C ALA A 479 -26.77 -0.22 22.27
N TYR A 480 -25.52 0.16 22.46
CA TYR A 480 -24.34 -0.64 22.10
C TYR A 480 -23.27 -0.56 23.19
N LYS A 481 -22.36 -1.54 23.19
CA LYS A 481 -21.08 -1.44 23.89
C LYS A 481 -19.96 -1.30 22.88
N ILE A 482 -19.05 -0.36 23.11
CA ILE A 482 -17.87 -0.17 22.27
C ILE A 482 -16.59 -0.39 23.08
N TYR A 483 -15.58 -0.95 22.42
CA TYR A 483 -14.23 -1.07 22.98
C TYR A 483 -13.22 -1.22 21.84
N PHE A 484 -11.94 -1.11 22.19
CA PHE A 484 -10.85 -1.43 21.29
C PHE A 484 -10.09 -2.65 21.81
N ARG A 485 -9.62 -3.48 20.89
CA ARG A 485 -8.70 -4.59 21.16
C ARG A 485 -7.41 -4.36 20.38
N GLY A 486 -6.27 -4.39 21.05
CA GLY A 486 -4.96 -4.35 20.43
C GLY A 486 -4.31 -5.71 20.52
N GLU A 487 -3.73 -6.19 19.43
CA GLU A 487 -3.00 -7.46 19.39
C GLU A 487 -1.61 -7.27 18.79
N THR A 488 -0.67 -8.07 19.27
CA THR A 488 0.64 -8.24 18.62
C THR A 488 1.01 -9.72 18.65
N ASN A 489 1.51 -10.22 17.53
CA ASN A 489 2.00 -11.58 17.41
C ASN A 489 3.51 -11.58 17.65
N TYR A 490 3.93 -12.36 18.64
CA TYR A 490 5.33 -12.41 19.05
C TYR A 490 5.68 -13.81 19.58
N ASN A 491 6.72 -14.42 18.98
CA ASN A 491 7.20 -15.76 19.32
C ASN A 491 6.10 -16.85 19.30
N GLY A 492 5.32 -16.87 18.21
CA GLY A 492 4.21 -17.82 18.02
C GLY A 492 3.05 -17.67 19.01
N LYS A 493 3.02 -16.59 19.80
CA LYS A 493 1.96 -16.27 20.74
C LYS A 493 1.34 -14.92 20.40
N THR A 494 0.02 -14.87 20.50
CA THR A 494 -0.74 -13.62 20.40
C THR A 494 -0.84 -12.99 21.79
N TYR A 495 -0.43 -11.73 21.88
CA TYR A 495 -0.61 -10.89 23.06
C TYR A 495 -1.73 -9.92 22.74
N SER A 496 -2.75 -9.88 23.58
CA SER A 496 -3.92 -9.03 23.38
C SER A 496 -4.16 -8.14 24.59
N VAL A 497 -4.68 -6.94 24.36
CA VAL A 497 -5.19 -6.02 25.38
C VAL A 497 -6.51 -5.45 24.91
N GLU A 498 -7.46 -5.29 25.83
CA GLU A 498 -8.74 -4.62 25.55
C GLU A 498 -8.86 -3.37 26.40
N THR A 499 -9.48 -2.34 25.83
CA THR A 499 -9.92 -1.18 26.62
C THR A 499 -11.14 -1.57 27.46
N PRO A 500 -11.45 -0.84 28.54
CA PRO A 500 -12.76 -0.93 29.18
C PRO A 500 -13.89 -0.71 28.17
N ARG A 501 -15.01 -1.42 28.33
CA ARG A 501 -16.19 -1.26 27.48
C ARG A 501 -16.93 0.02 27.86
N ALA A 502 -17.27 0.84 26.89
CA ALA A 502 -18.12 2.01 27.07
C ALA A 502 -19.53 1.73 26.52
N SER A 503 -20.55 2.04 27.31
CA SER A 503 -21.95 1.99 26.86
C SER A 503 -22.27 3.27 26.09
N VAL A 504 -22.89 3.14 24.93
CA VAL A 504 -23.27 4.25 24.06
C VAL A 504 -24.67 4.02 23.48
N THR A 505 -25.37 5.10 23.16
CA THR A 505 -26.61 5.03 22.39
C THR A 505 -26.36 5.62 21.02
N VAL A 506 -26.84 4.98 19.97
CA VAL A 506 -26.80 5.50 18.60
C VAL A 506 -28.18 6.00 18.21
N GLN A 507 -28.25 7.23 17.71
CA GLN A 507 -29.45 7.85 17.15
C GLN A 507 -29.08 8.62 15.88
N ASN A 508 -29.04 7.90 14.76
CA ASN A 508 -28.72 8.43 13.44
C ASN A 508 -29.81 9.30 12.85
#